data_AF-A0A1M5TEB0-F1
#
_entry.id   AF-A0A1M5TEB0-F1
#
_cell.length_a   1.000
_cell.length_b   1.000
_cell.length_c   1.000
_cell.angle_alpha   90.00
_cell.angle_beta   90.00
_cell.angle_gamma   90.00
#
_symmetry.space_group_name_H-M   'P 1'
#
loop_
_entity.id
_entity.type
_entity.pdbx_description
1 polymer ?
#
loop_
_entity_poly.entity_id
_entity_poly.type
_entity_poly.pdbx_seq_one_letter_code
_entity_poly.pdbx_strand_id
1 'polypeptide(L)'
;MSLIQGEICEAIGLVDTGTLSVRNREMTLAKLGLAGEMPATFQEISQRYGVTREGCRKAIKRTLDGLVAQRQGLVALHKANDELTKVVPLPFSRFEEWGKARGYLSDGFGVESMLACMQALLGDSHYYSLKIGGVDNVVTHETRHLQEMVLAYIKKRSRHNGAVSLHDIYQHDTLTDAFASRDHLRQVTSDLIHGYPDLRLVGTTDSWVYDAGSENRLVTRVLQIGTVFQKVPIGSLIDGLDRFWCRSVKDTEKDKGAGYSQRPPQSVIVGIIKQQPGVSVDGDQVSFDPDQITLRKEIDSFSLDALKAFSNGEVIREKELEERVTKGDPALHYRYSNFINFSPLIVKVSRGLYAPLGQFNQLQGGVQA
;
A
#
# COMPACT_ATOMS: atom_id res chain seq x y z
N MET A 1 -16.62 -18.85 -21.47
CA MET A 1 -17.14 -19.58 -20.30
C MET A 1 -15.95 -20.23 -19.61
N SER A 2 -15.82 -20.08 -18.28
CA SER A 2 -14.71 -20.69 -17.54
C SER A 2 -14.91 -22.21 -17.38
N LEU A 3 -13.83 -22.93 -17.03
CA LEU A 3 -13.87 -24.39 -16.80
C LEU A 3 -14.88 -24.75 -15.71
N ILE A 4 -14.85 -24.02 -14.61
CA ILE A 4 -15.70 -24.23 -13.44
C ILE A 4 -17.15 -23.86 -13.74
N GLN A 5 -17.37 -22.74 -14.42
CA GLN A 5 -18.72 -22.32 -14.81
C GLN A 5 -19.37 -23.37 -15.72
N GLY A 6 -18.63 -23.87 -16.72
CA GLY A 6 -19.14 -24.92 -17.62
C GLY A 6 -19.48 -26.20 -16.86
N GLU A 7 -18.54 -26.69 -16.04
CA GLU A 7 -18.69 -27.92 -15.26
C GLU A 7 -19.90 -27.86 -14.30
N ILE A 8 -20.03 -26.78 -13.53
CA ILE A 8 -21.15 -26.64 -12.58
C ILE A 8 -22.49 -26.47 -13.32
N CYS A 9 -22.54 -25.68 -14.41
CA CYS A 9 -23.76 -25.52 -15.19
C CYS A 9 -24.25 -26.84 -15.80
N GLU A 10 -23.33 -27.66 -16.33
CA GLU A 10 -23.65 -28.98 -16.85
C GLU A 10 -24.20 -29.89 -15.74
N ALA A 11 -23.53 -29.94 -14.58
CA ALA A 11 -23.97 -30.71 -13.43
C ALA A 11 -25.36 -30.26 -12.91
N ILE A 12 -25.62 -28.95 -12.82
CA ILE A 12 -26.94 -28.41 -12.46
C ILE A 12 -28.02 -28.89 -13.43
N GLY A 13 -27.71 -28.98 -14.72
CA GLY A 13 -28.60 -29.47 -15.77
C GLY A 13 -29.07 -30.91 -15.57
N LEU A 14 -28.31 -31.71 -14.81
CA LEU A 14 -28.61 -33.12 -14.52
C LEU A 14 -29.41 -33.32 -13.22
N VAL A 15 -29.52 -32.32 -12.36
CA VAL A 15 -30.22 -32.45 -11.08
C VAL A 15 -31.73 -32.39 -11.28
N ASP A 16 -32.44 -33.51 -11.03
CA ASP A 16 -33.90 -33.55 -11.05
C ASP A 16 -34.48 -33.24 -9.65
N THR A 17 -35.32 -32.22 -9.59
CA THR A 17 -36.07 -31.81 -8.40
C THR A 17 -37.60 -31.91 -8.59
N GLY A 18 -38.03 -32.65 -9.62
CA GLY A 18 -39.43 -32.89 -9.99
C GLY A 18 -40.00 -31.85 -10.96
N THR A 19 -41.29 -31.58 -10.85
CA THR A 19 -42.02 -30.66 -11.77
C THR A 19 -41.51 -29.22 -11.78
N LEU A 20 -40.71 -28.84 -10.79
CA LEU A 20 -40.14 -27.49 -10.63
C LEU A 20 -38.65 -27.42 -10.98
N SER A 21 -38.10 -28.47 -11.63
CA SER A 21 -36.67 -28.58 -11.95
C SER A 21 -36.09 -27.39 -12.68
N VAL A 22 -36.75 -26.90 -13.74
CA VAL A 22 -36.26 -25.73 -14.50
C VAL A 22 -36.11 -24.51 -13.59
N ARG A 23 -37.17 -24.14 -12.88
CA ARG A 23 -37.16 -22.98 -11.97
C ARG A 23 -36.12 -23.12 -10.85
N ASN A 24 -36.02 -24.29 -10.23
CA ASN A 24 -35.08 -24.51 -9.13
C ASN A 24 -33.62 -24.44 -9.61
N ARG A 25 -33.33 -24.90 -10.84
CA ARG A 25 -32.01 -24.76 -11.47
C ARG A 25 -31.69 -23.29 -11.75
N GLU A 26 -32.61 -22.54 -12.36
CA GLU A 26 -32.42 -21.11 -12.64
C GLU A 26 -32.20 -20.28 -11.35
N MET A 27 -32.95 -20.57 -10.28
CA MET A 27 -32.72 -19.96 -8.97
C MET A 27 -31.32 -20.27 -8.42
N THR A 28 -30.83 -21.49 -8.63
CA THR A 28 -29.49 -21.92 -8.18
C THR A 28 -28.39 -21.26 -9.00
N LEU A 29 -28.55 -21.17 -10.33
CA LEU A 29 -27.64 -20.44 -11.22
C LEU A 29 -27.53 -18.97 -10.82
N ALA A 30 -28.65 -18.32 -10.51
CA ALA A 30 -28.67 -16.93 -10.03
C ALA A 30 -27.99 -16.79 -8.66
N LYS A 31 -28.22 -17.74 -7.73
CA LYS A 31 -27.61 -17.71 -6.39
C LYS A 31 -26.09 -17.83 -6.43
N LEU A 32 -25.56 -18.61 -7.37
CA LEU A 32 -24.13 -18.89 -7.53
C LEU A 32 -23.44 -17.91 -8.50
N GLY A 33 -24.19 -17.03 -9.17
CA GLY A 33 -23.64 -16.11 -10.18
C GLY A 33 -23.10 -16.85 -11.42
N LEU A 34 -23.75 -17.95 -11.81
CA LEU A 34 -23.39 -18.77 -12.97
C LEU A 34 -24.09 -18.31 -14.26
N ALA A 35 -25.11 -17.46 -14.13
CA ALA A 35 -25.90 -16.93 -15.24
C ALA A 35 -25.26 -15.72 -15.96
N GLY A 36 -23.98 -15.41 -15.69
CA GLY A 36 -23.32 -14.21 -16.21
C GLY A 36 -23.54 -12.94 -15.38
N GLU A 37 -24.27 -13.05 -14.27
CA GLU A 37 -24.52 -11.98 -13.29
C GLU A 37 -23.79 -12.29 -11.98
N MET A 38 -23.58 -11.27 -11.13
CA MET A 38 -23.07 -11.49 -9.77
C MET A 38 -24.03 -12.36 -8.94
N PRO A 39 -23.52 -13.10 -7.93
CA PRO A 39 -24.35 -13.94 -7.07
C PRO A 39 -25.48 -13.16 -6.40
N ALA A 40 -26.72 -13.51 -6.72
CA ALA A 40 -27.89 -12.86 -6.15
C ALA A 40 -28.16 -13.32 -4.70
N THR A 41 -28.75 -12.43 -3.92
CA THR A 41 -29.29 -12.72 -2.59
C THR A 41 -30.58 -13.53 -2.69
N PHE A 42 -30.96 -14.24 -1.62
CA PHE A 42 -32.26 -14.92 -1.60
C PHE A 42 -33.43 -13.95 -1.75
N GLN A 43 -33.28 -12.69 -1.33
CA GLN A 43 -34.30 -11.67 -1.46
C GLN A 43 -34.55 -11.33 -2.94
N GLU A 44 -33.50 -11.03 -3.69
CA GLU A 44 -33.60 -10.71 -5.12
C GLU A 44 -34.16 -11.88 -5.92
N ILE A 45 -33.72 -13.10 -5.63
CA ILE A 45 -34.24 -14.30 -6.28
C ILE A 45 -35.71 -14.51 -5.93
N SER A 46 -36.10 -14.32 -4.66
CA SER A 46 -37.49 -14.50 -4.23
C SER A 46 -38.44 -13.55 -4.96
N GLN A 47 -38.01 -12.30 -5.17
CA GLN A 47 -38.76 -11.30 -5.93
C GLN A 47 -38.83 -11.66 -7.42
N ARG A 48 -37.70 -12.06 -8.03
CA ARG A 48 -37.61 -12.43 -9.45
C ARG A 48 -38.57 -13.56 -9.84
N TYR A 49 -38.79 -14.53 -8.94
CA TYR A 49 -39.59 -15.72 -9.22
C TYR A 49 -40.93 -15.80 -8.46
N GLY A 50 -41.31 -14.75 -7.73
CA GLY A 50 -42.59 -14.68 -7.01
C GLY A 50 -42.76 -15.75 -5.92
N VAL A 51 -41.69 -16.10 -5.21
CA VAL A 51 -41.70 -17.08 -4.11
C VAL A 51 -41.28 -16.44 -2.80
N THR A 52 -41.56 -17.09 -1.66
CA THR A 52 -41.04 -16.61 -0.38
C THR A 52 -39.53 -16.86 -0.29
N ARG A 53 -38.82 -16.06 0.52
CA ARG A 53 -37.38 -16.23 0.77
C ARG A 53 -37.03 -17.65 1.26
N GLU A 54 -37.86 -18.22 2.14
CA GLU A 54 -37.67 -19.60 2.61
C GLU A 54 -37.98 -20.65 1.53
N GLY A 55 -38.98 -20.40 0.67
CA GLY A 55 -39.25 -21.25 -0.49
C GLY A 55 -38.06 -21.29 -1.46
N CYS A 56 -37.48 -20.13 -1.75
CA CYS A 56 -36.25 -19.98 -2.54
C CYS A 56 -35.08 -20.75 -1.92
N ARG A 57 -34.85 -20.59 -0.60
CA ARG A 57 -33.82 -21.31 0.15
C ARG A 57 -33.97 -22.83 0.05
N LYS A 58 -35.19 -23.35 0.23
CA LYS A 58 -35.48 -24.80 0.10
C LYS A 58 -35.28 -25.31 -1.33
N ALA A 59 -35.67 -24.53 -2.33
CA ALA A 59 -35.49 -24.89 -3.75
C ALA A 59 -34.00 -25.00 -4.11
N ILE A 60 -33.22 -23.96 -3.80
CA ILE A 60 -31.78 -23.92 -4.03
C ILE A 60 -31.08 -25.05 -3.27
N LYS A 61 -31.41 -25.23 -1.98
CA LYS A 61 -30.82 -26.30 -1.17
C LYS A 61 -31.04 -27.67 -1.81
N ARG A 62 -32.25 -27.95 -2.31
CA ARG A 62 -32.55 -29.24 -2.97
C ARG A 62 -31.68 -29.46 -4.21
N THR A 63 -31.47 -28.42 -5.02
CA THR A 63 -30.58 -28.51 -6.19
C THR A 63 -29.14 -28.75 -5.76
N LEU A 64 -28.64 -27.99 -4.77
CA LEU A 64 -27.28 -28.13 -4.25
C LEU A 64 -27.04 -29.50 -3.61
N ASP A 65 -27.97 -30.01 -2.81
CA ASP A 65 -27.88 -31.33 -2.19
C ASP A 65 -27.77 -32.44 -3.26
N GLY A 66 -28.53 -32.32 -4.37
CA GLY A 66 -28.43 -33.23 -5.51
C GLY A 66 -27.08 -33.16 -6.24
N LEU A 67 -26.54 -31.94 -6.39
CA LEU A 67 -25.22 -31.68 -6.96
C LEU A 67 -24.10 -32.28 -6.12
N VAL A 68 -24.17 -32.09 -4.79
CA VAL A 68 -23.22 -32.63 -3.81
C VAL A 68 -23.26 -34.17 -3.80
N ALA A 69 -24.43 -34.78 -4.03
CA ALA A 69 -24.52 -36.24 -4.19
C ALA A 69 -23.82 -36.74 -5.48
N GLN A 70 -23.67 -35.89 -6.49
CA GLN A 70 -23.03 -36.16 -7.78
C GLN A 70 -21.56 -35.70 -7.85
N ARG A 71 -20.91 -35.49 -6.68
CA ARG A 71 -19.54 -34.93 -6.48
C ARG A 71 -18.44 -35.34 -7.46
N GLN A 72 -18.55 -36.50 -8.12
CA GLN A 72 -17.55 -36.99 -9.09
C GLN A 72 -17.32 -36.07 -10.30
N GLY A 73 -18.23 -35.12 -10.56
CA GLY A 73 -18.15 -34.19 -11.70
C GLY A 73 -17.72 -32.75 -11.37
N LEU A 74 -17.09 -32.47 -10.22
CA LEU A 74 -16.64 -31.11 -9.84
C LEU A 74 -15.11 -30.97 -9.76
N VAL A 75 -14.40 -31.61 -10.70
CA VAL A 75 -12.94 -31.72 -10.74
C VAL A 75 -12.26 -30.36 -10.84
N ALA A 76 -12.77 -29.45 -11.70
CA ALA A 76 -12.14 -28.13 -11.86
C ALA A 76 -12.33 -27.29 -10.60
N LEU A 77 -13.49 -27.37 -9.94
CA LEU A 77 -13.74 -26.67 -8.68
C LEU A 77 -12.82 -27.17 -7.55
N HIS A 78 -12.66 -28.50 -7.40
CA HIS A 78 -11.75 -29.09 -6.42
C HIS A 78 -10.29 -28.68 -6.68
N LYS A 79 -9.83 -28.79 -7.93
CA LYS A 79 -8.47 -28.37 -8.31
C LYS A 79 -8.22 -26.89 -8.01
N ALA A 80 -9.19 -26.03 -8.32
CA ALA A 80 -9.07 -24.61 -8.04
C ALA A 80 -9.06 -24.31 -6.53
N ASN A 81 -9.82 -25.04 -5.72
CA ASN A 81 -9.75 -24.95 -4.26
C ASN A 81 -8.38 -25.34 -3.71
N ASP A 82 -7.81 -26.45 -4.18
CA ASP A 82 -6.49 -26.93 -3.75
C ASP A 82 -5.36 -25.95 -4.14
N GLU A 83 -5.48 -25.31 -5.30
CA GLU A 83 -4.54 -24.28 -5.72
C GLU A 83 -4.74 -22.96 -4.97
N LEU A 84 -5.99 -22.53 -4.77
CA LEU A 84 -6.33 -21.30 -4.05
C LEU A 84 -5.82 -21.33 -2.62
N THR A 85 -5.94 -22.49 -1.94
CA THR A 85 -5.46 -22.69 -0.56
C THR A 85 -3.99 -22.31 -0.39
N LYS A 86 -3.18 -22.42 -1.44
CA LYS A 86 -1.72 -22.18 -1.42
C LYS A 86 -1.35 -20.73 -1.66
N VAL A 87 -2.28 -19.91 -2.14
CA VAL A 87 -2.02 -18.52 -2.55
C VAL A 87 -2.82 -17.49 -1.74
N VAL A 88 -3.80 -17.92 -0.95
CA VAL A 88 -4.45 -17.04 0.03
C VAL A 88 -3.48 -16.70 1.17
N PRO A 89 -3.45 -15.45 1.65
CA PRO A 89 -4.38 -14.35 1.36
C PRO A 89 -4.07 -13.61 0.04
N LEU A 90 -5.11 -13.24 -0.71
CA LEU A 90 -4.96 -12.69 -2.06
C LEU A 90 -5.92 -11.52 -2.32
N PRO A 91 -5.47 -10.36 -2.83
CA PRO A 91 -6.36 -9.26 -3.25
C PRO A 91 -7.26 -9.67 -4.40
N PHE A 92 -8.48 -9.12 -4.48
CA PHE A 92 -9.44 -9.47 -5.52
C PHE A 92 -8.88 -9.32 -6.94
N SER A 93 -8.17 -8.22 -7.22
CA SER A 93 -7.52 -8.01 -8.53
C SER A 93 -6.52 -9.12 -8.88
N ARG A 94 -5.71 -9.54 -7.91
CA ARG A 94 -4.73 -10.62 -8.07
C ARG A 94 -5.40 -11.99 -8.18
N PHE A 95 -6.51 -12.20 -7.48
CA PHE A 95 -7.35 -13.39 -7.63
C PHE A 95 -7.91 -13.46 -9.05
N GLU A 96 -8.43 -12.34 -9.58
CA GLU A 96 -8.96 -12.29 -10.93
C GLU A 96 -7.91 -12.66 -11.97
N GLU A 97 -6.71 -12.06 -11.88
CA GLU A 97 -5.58 -12.40 -12.76
C GLU A 97 -5.19 -13.87 -12.63
N TRP A 98 -5.02 -14.37 -11.40
CA TRP A 98 -4.68 -15.77 -11.11
C TRP A 98 -5.72 -16.75 -11.69
N GLY A 99 -7.00 -16.44 -11.52
CA GLY A 99 -8.12 -17.27 -11.92
C GLY A 99 -8.38 -17.23 -13.43
N LYS A 100 -8.27 -16.06 -14.06
CA LYS A 100 -8.36 -15.93 -15.52
C LYS A 100 -7.20 -16.64 -16.21
N ALA A 101 -5.98 -16.52 -15.70
CA ALA A 101 -4.80 -17.20 -16.27
C ALA A 101 -4.92 -18.74 -16.23
N ARG A 102 -5.69 -19.29 -15.28
CA ARG A 102 -5.94 -20.73 -15.14
C ARG A 102 -7.24 -21.20 -15.81
N GLY A 103 -8.03 -20.29 -16.37
CA GLY A 103 -9.34 -20.59 -16.93
C GLY A 103 -10.42 -20.91 -15.90
N TYR A 104 -10.21 -20.59 -14.62
CA TYR A 104 -11.18 -20.76 -13.54
C TYR A 104 -12.22 -19.63 -13.51
N LEU A 105 -11.82 -18.43 -13.93
CA LEU A 105 -12.68 -17.24 -14.03
C LEU A 105 -12.92 -16.84 -15.48
N SER A 106 -14.00 -16.07 -15.71
CA SER A 106 -14.30 -15.42 -16.99
C SER A 106 -15.08 -14.13 -16.75
N ASP A 107 -15.34 -13.33 -17.79
CA ASP A 107 -15.97 -12.00 -17.60
C ASP A 107 -17.39 -12.06 -17.02
N GLY A 108 -18.11 -13.19 -17.15
CA GLY A 108 -19.41 -13.43 -16.51
C GLY A 108 -19.35 -14.30 -15.26
N PHE A 109 -18.15 -14.65 -14.78
CA PHE A 109 -17.94 -15.50 -13.60
C PHE A 109 -16.69 -15.00 -12.86
N GLY A 110 -16.90 -14.08 -11.91
CA GLY A 110 -15.87 -13.39 -11.14
C GLY A 110 -15.56 -14.05 -9.78
N VAL A 111 -14.82 -13.32 -8.95
CA VAL A 111 -14.33 -13.79 -7.63
C VAL A 111 -15.49 -14.20 -6.73
N GLU A 112 -16.53 -13.37 -6.64
CA GLU A 112 -17.68 -13.62 -5.77
C GLU A 112 -18.45 -14.88 -6.18
N SER A 113 -18.62 -15.11 -7.49
CA SER A 113 -19.28 -16.33 -8.01
C SER A 113 -18.46 -17.58 -7.67
N MET A 114 -17.14 -17.50 -7.80
CA MET A 114 -16.23 -18.58 -7.43
C MET A 114 -16.31 -18.91 -5.94
N LEU A 115 -16.26 -17.90 -5.07
CA LEU A 115 -16.39 -18.08 -3.62
C LEU A 115 -17.76 -18.65 -3.23
N ALA A 116 -18.84 -18.18 -3.86
CA ALA A 116 -20.19 -18.71 -3.63
C ALA A 116 -20.29 -20.20 -4.03
N CYS A 117 -19.68 -20.59 -5.16
CA CYS A 117 -19.63 -21.98 -5.60
C CYS A 117 -18.84 -22.86 -4.63
N MET A 118 -17.64 -22.43 -4.21
CA MET A 118 -16.84 -23.15 -3.23
C MET A 118 -17.61 -23.35 -1.92
N GLN A 119 -18.23 -22.28 -1.39
CA GLN A 119 -18.98 -22.34 -0.14
C GLN A 119 -20.17 -23.30 -0.23
N ALA A 120 -20.90 -23.27 -1.36
CA ALA A 120 -22.10 -24.07 -1.54
C ALA A 120 -21.81 -25.56 -1.80
N LEU A 121 -20.71 -25.87 -2.51
CA LEU A 121 -20.49 -27.22 -3.05
C LEU A 121 -19.38 -27.99 -2.33
N LEU A 122 -18.39 -27.30 -1.76
CA LEU A 122 -17.29 -27.94 -1.05
C LEU A 122 -17.55 -28.06 0.45
N GLY A 123 -18.41 -27.19 1.02
CA GLY A 123 -18.83 -27.23 2.43
C GLY A 123 -17.75 -26.77 3.43
N ASP A 124 -16.48 -27.07 3.15
CA ASP A 124 -15.31 -26.77 3.99
C ASP A 124 -14.51 -25.55 3.52
N SER A 125 -14.99 -24.81 2.49
CA SER A 125 -14.24 -23.66 2.00
C SER A 125 -14.36 -22.49 2.98
N HIS A 126 -13.34 -22.31 3.83
CA HIS A 126 -13.26 -21.24 4.83
C HIS A 126 -12.87 -19.87 4.25
N TYR A 127 -13.08 -19.65 2.95
CA TYR A 127 -12.78 -18.39 2.30
C TYR A 127 -13.88 -17.38 2.53
N TYR A 128 -13.49 -16.14 2.80
CA TYR A 128 -14.41 -15.02 2.83
C TYR A 128 -13.71 -13.75 2.35
N SER A 129 -14.52 -12.78 1.95
CA SER A 129 -14.05 -11.45 1.59
C SER A 129 -13.78 -10.63 2.87
N LEU A 130 -12.60 -10.03 2.96
CA LEU A 130 -12.23 -9.09 4.01
C LEU A 130 -11.59 -7.85 3.40
N LYS A 131 -12.05 -6.67 3.82
CA LYS A 131 -11.47 -5.40 3.41
C LYS A 131 -10.26 -5.06 4.26
N ILE A 132 -9.08 -5.09 3.67
CA ILE A 132 -7.80 -4.77 4.32
C ILE A 132 -7.22 -3.53 3.61
N GLY A 133 -7.04 -2.44 4.34
CA GLY A 133 -6.47 -1.21 3.77
C GLY A 133 -7.27 -0.61 2.61
N GLY A 134 -8.60 -0.81 2.60
CA GLY A 134 -9.49 -0.32 1.54
C GLY A 134 -9.69 -1.28 0.36
N VAL A 135 -8.89 -2.34 0.26
CA VAL A 135 -8.93 -3.34 -0.81
C VAL A 135 -9.64 -4.60 -0.32
N ASP A 136 -10.52 -5.16 -1.15
CA ASP A 136 -11.19 -6.43 -0.87
C ASP A 136 -10.23 -7.61 -1.16
N ASN A 137 -10.11 -8.51 -0.20
CA ASN A 137 -9.19 -9.65 -0.25
C ASN A 137 -9.93 -10.95 0.03
N VAL A 138 -9.47 -12.03 -0.61
CA VAL A 138 -9.88 -13.40 -0.29
C VAL A 138 -8.93 -13.94 0.78
N VAL A 139 -9.49 -14.30 1.93
CA VAL A 139 -8.73 -14.79 3.09
C VAL A 139 -9.41 -16.01 3.71
N THR A 140 -8.65 -16.73 4.54
CA THR A 140 -9.17 -17.73 5.48
C THR A 140 -9.06 -17.21 6.92
N HIS A 141 -9.67 -17.92 7.87
CA HIS A 141 -9.52 -17.59 9.30
C HIS A 141 -8.04 -17.55 9.75
N GLU A 142 -7.23 -18.46 9.20
CA GLU A 142 -5.80 -18.57 9.50
C GLU A 142 -4.97 -17.48 8.83
N THR A 143 -5.34 -17.05 7.62
CA THR A 143 -4.52 -16.13 6.81
C THR A 143 -4.94 -14.66 6.89
N ARG A 144 -6.11 -14.36 7.48
CA ARG A 144 -6.71 -13.00 7.51
C ARG A 144 -5.81 -11.89 8.04
N HIS A 145 -4.86 -12.23 8.93
CA HIS A 145 -4.01 -11.27 9.61
C HIS A 145 -2.67 -11.03 8.89
N LEU A 146 -2.27 -11.91 7.96
CA LEU A 146 -0.94 -11.89 7.35
C LEU A 146 -0.71 -10.64 6.49
N GLN A 147 -1.67 -10.30 5.62
CA GLN A 147 -1.60 -9.06 4.83
C GLN A 147 -1.68 -7.81 5.69
N GLU A 148 -2.51 -7.81 6.74
CA GLU A 148 -2.60 -6.68 7.69
C GLU A 148 -1.25 -6.43 8.38
N MET A 149 -0.55 -7.49 8.80
CA MET A 149 0.78 -7.38 9.41
C MET A 149 1.80 -6.78 8.46
N VAL A 150 1.87 -7.27 7.22
CA VAL A 150 2.81 -6.76 6.20
C VAL A 150 2.46 -5.31 5.85
N LEU A 151 1.18 -5.00 5.64
CA LEU A 151 0.72 -3.63 5.35
C LEU A 151 1.05 -2.68 6.49
N ALA A 152 0.74 -3.04 7.74
CA ALA A 152 1.03 -2.22 8.90
C ALA A 152 2.53 -1.98 9.05
N TYR A 153 3.36 -3.00 8.79
CA TYR A 153 4.81 -2.86 8.77
C TYR A 153 5.27 -1.88 7.69
N ILE A 154 4.83 -2.06 6.43
CA ILE A 154 5.16 -1.16 5.32
C ILE A 154 4.75 0.27 5.65
N LYS A 155 3.49 0.52 6.02
CA LYS A 155 2.96 1.85 6.33
C LYS A 155 3.72 2.52 7.46
N LYS A 156 3.99 1.79 8.55
CA LYS A 156 4.75 2.33 9.68
C LYS A 156 6.16 2.72 9.25
N ARG A 157 6.85 1.86 8.50
CA ARG A 157 8.23 2.11 8.08
C ARG A 157 8.33 3.20 7.01
N SER A 158 7.47 3.19 6.00
CA SER A 158 7.45 4.21 4.93
C SER A 158 7.07 5.58 5.47
N ARG A 159 6.13 5.69 6.42
CA ARG A 159 5.77 6.97 7.07
C ARG A 159 6.98 7.67 7.67
N HIS A 160 7.84 6.93 8.36
CA HIS A 160 9.00 7.49 9.05
C HIS A 160 10.22 7.65 8.15
N ASN A 161 10.50 6.66 7.31
CA ASN A 161 11.76 6.58 6.55
C ASN A 161 11.61 7.00 5.08
N GLY A 162 10.40 7.28 4.61
CA GLY A 162 10.09 7.49 3.21
C GLY A 162 9.73 6.19 2.49
N ALA A 163 10.51 5.13 2.67
CA ALA A 163 10.28 3.80 2.09
C ALA A 163 10.83 2.70 3.01
N VAL A 164 10.55 1.45 2.65
CA VAL A 164 11.10 0.25 3.28
C VAL A 164 11.63 -0.70 2.20
N SER A 165 12.77 -1.34 2.46
CA SER A 165 13.32 -2.32 1.53
C SER A 165 12.59 -3.65 1.67
N LEU A 166 12.42 -4.38 0.57
CA LEU A 166 11.88 -5.74 0.59
C LEU A 166 12.78 -6.66 1.42
N HIS A 167 14.10 -6.41 1.42
CA HIS A 167 15.05 -7.14 2.26
C HIS A 167 14.69 -7.01 3.75
N ASP A 168 14.42 -5.79 4.23
CA ASP A 168 14.04 -5.55 5.63
C ASP A 168 12.73 -6.26 5.99
N ILE A 169 11.75 -6.27 5.08
CA ILE A 169 10.50 -7.01 5.27
C ILE A 169 10.79 -8.51 5.43
N TYR A 170 11.64 -9.08 4.58
CA TYR A 170 11.93 -10.53 4.56
C TYR A 170 12.89 -11.01 5.65
N GLN A 171 13.56 -10.11 6.35
CA GLN A 171 14.42 -10.42 7.50
C GLN A 171 13.75 -10.05 8.84
N HIS A 172 12.51 -9.56 8.83
CA HIS A 172 11.85 -9.15 10.06
C HIS A 172 11.30 -10.36 10.83
N ASP A 173 11.89 -10.67 11.99
CA ASP A 173 11.58 -11.86 12.80
C ASP A 173 10.06 -12.10 12.98
N THR A 174 9.30 -11.10 13.44
CA THR A 174 7.85 -11.26 13.65
C THR A 174 7.07 -11.57 12.35
N LEU A 175 7.55 -11.08 11.21
CA LEU A 175 6.92 -11.39 9.92
C LEU A 175 7.38 -12.75 9.44
N THR A 176 8.64 -13.13 9.62
CA THR A 176 9.11 -14.44 9.21
C THR A 176 8.49 -15.57 10.04
N ASP A 177 8.24 -15.34 11.33
CA ASP A 177 7.65 -16.32 12.25
C ASP A 177 6.14 -16.52 12.01
N ALA A 178 5.45 -15.49 11.52
CA ALA A 178 4.00 -15.56 11.24
C ALA A 178 3.67 -16.32 9.94
N PHE A 179 4.65 -16.54 9.06
CA PHE A 179 4.44 -17.13 7.74
C PHE A 179 5.02 -18.53 7.67
N ALA A 180 4.35 -19.42 6.93
CA ALA A 180 4.80 -20.80 6.73
C ALA A 180 6.21 -20.92 6.14
N SER A 181 6.65 -19.93 5.35
CA SER A 181 7.99 -19.85 4.79
C SER A 181 8.33 -18.42 4.35
N ARG A 182 9.62 -18.15 4.11
CA ARG A 182 10.06 -16.88 3.51
C ARG A 182 9.51 -16.66 2.10
N ASP A 183 9.33 -17.72 1.33
CA ASP A 183 8.74 -17.62 -0.01
C ASP A 183 7.25 -17.31 0.05
N HIS A 184 6.53 -17.83 1.06
CA HIS A 184 5.15 -17.43 1.32
C HIS A 184 5.06 -15.94 1.68
N LEU A 185 5.95 -15.44 2.56
CA LEU A 185 6.02 -14.00 2.88
C LEU A 185 6.31 -13.15 1.63
N ARG A 186 7.24 -13.58 0.77
CA ARG A 186 7.55 -12.90 -0.50
C ARG A 186 6.35 -12.84 -1.42
N GLN A 187 5.65 -13.95 -1.60
CA GLN A 187 4.47 -14.03 -2.45
C GLN A 187 3.38 -13.10 -1.93
N VAL A 188 3.04 -13.16 -0.65
CA VAL A 188 2.02 -12.29 -0.04
C VAL A 188 2.41 -10.82 -0.13
N THR A 189 3.69 -10.49 0.11
CA THR A 189 4.20 -9.12 -0.05
C THR A 189 4.06 -8.63 -1.49
N SER A 190 4.42 -9.47 -2.46
CA SER A 190 4.28 -9.15 -3.88
C SER A 190 2.84 -8.93 -4.28
N ASP A 191 1.93 -9.85 -3.91
CA ASP A 191 0.52 -9.72 -4.25
C ASP A 191 -0.12 -8.50 -3.58
N LEU A 192 0.29 -8.19 -2.35
CA LEU A 192 -0.12 -6.98 -1.66
C LEU A 192 0.38 -5.71 -2.36
N ILE A 193 1.64 -5.66 -2.83
CA ILE A 193 2.16 -4.50 -3.56
C ILE A 193 1.42 -4.29 -4.89
N HIS A 194 1.15 -5.36 -5.64
CA HIS A 194 0.49 -5.26 -6.94
C HIS A 194 -1.04 -5.10 -6.83
N GLY A 195 -1.64 -5.55 -5.73
CA GLY A 195 -3.07 -5.44 -5.50
C GLY A 195 -3.51 -4.11 -4.86
N TYR A 196 -2.59 -3.35 -4.26
CA TYR A 196 -2.91 -2.13 -3.53
C TYR A 196 -2.46 -0.89 -4.31
N PRO A 197 -3.38 0.02 -4.69
CA PRO A 197 -3.06 1.16 -5.54
C PRO A 197 -2.10 2.17 -4.90
N ASP A 198 -2.09 2.24 -3.57
CA ASP A 198 -1.27 3.17 -2.80
C ASP A 198 0.16 2.68 -2.56
N LEU A 199 0.43 1.39 -2.79
CA LEU A 199 1.76 0.83 -2.60
C LEU A 199 2.51 0.85 -3.91
N ARG A 200 3.71 1.42 -3.89
CA ARG A 200 4.51 1.60 -5.10
C ARG A 200 5.93 1.12 -4.91
N LEU A 201 6.41 0.38 -5.89
CA LEU A 201 7.81 0.02 -6.00
C LEU A 201 8.61 1.23 -6.48
N VAL A 202 9.80 1.39 -5.91
CA VAL A 202 10.73 2.48 -6.21
C VAL A 202 12.17 1.98 -6.23
N GLY A 203 13.01 2.69 -6.99
CA GLY A 203 14.41 2.36 -7.20
C GLY A 203 14.65 1.62 -8.50
N THR A 204 15.92 1.36 -8.83
CA THR A 204 16.31 0.73 -10.10
C THR A 204 16.09 -0.78 -10.12
N THR A 205 15.99 -1.40 -8.96
CA THR A 205 15.81 -2.85 -8.79
C THR A 205 14.42 -3.20 -8.25
N ASP A 206 13.51 -2.23 -8.14
CA ASP A 206 12.19 -2.38 -7.53
C ASP A 206 12.20 -3.11 -6.19
N SER A 207 13.26 -2.89 -5.41
CA SER A 207 13.51 -3.58 -4.14
C SER A 207 13.07 -2.76 -2.93
N TRP A 208 12.42 -1.61 -3.16
CA TRP A 208 11.90 -0.73 -2.14
C TRP A 208 10.43 -0.45 -2.41
N VAL A 209 9.64 -0.42 -1.36
CA VAL A 209 8.22 -0.08 -1.41
C VAL A 209 7.97 1.15 -0.55
N TYR A 210 7.13 2.05 -1.06
CA TYR A 210 6.60 3.15 -0.27
C TYR A 210 5.07 3.22 -0.36
N ASP A 211 4.47 3.79 0.68
CA ASP A 211 3.03 4.06 0.74
C ASP A 211 2.79 5.51 0.30
N ALA A 212 2.08 5.66 -0.82
CA ALA A 212 1.67 6.94 -1.40
C ALA A 212 0.33 7.42 -0.84
N GLY A 213 -0.45 6.55 -0.18
CA GLY A 213 -1.78 6.86 0.34
C GLY A 213 -1.79 7.43 1.77
N SER A 214 -0.62 7.49 2.43
CA SER A 214 -0.50 8.04 3.79
C SER A 214 0.50 9.19 3.90
N GLU A 215 0.45 9.89 5.03
CA GLU A 215 1.42 10.93 5.36
C GLU A 215 2.84 10.38 5.37
N ASN A 216 3.63 10.75 4.36
CA ASN A 216 5.01 10.33 4.23
C ASN A 216 5.95 11.47 4.62
N ARG A 217 6.68 11.32 5.73
CA ARG A 217 7.53 12.41 6.26
C ARG A 217 8.60 12.86 5.27
N LEU A 218 9.20 11.93 4.51
CA LEU A 218 10.18 12.28 3.48
C LEU A 218 9.55 13.19 2.44
N VAL A 219 8.40 12.80 1.89
CA VAL A 219 7.67 13.57 0.89
C VAL A 219 7.29 14.95 1.44
N THR A 220 6.75 15.02 2.65
CA THR A 220 6.42 16.30 3.30
C THR A 220 7.64 17.21 3.40
N ARG A 221 8.80 16.69 3.81
CA ARG A 221 10.03 17.50 3.91
C ARG A 221 10.54 17.98 2.56
N VAL A 222 10.51 17.12 1.54
CA VAL A 222 10.90 17.50 0.18
C VAL A 222 9.99 18.59 -0.35
N LEU A 223 8.67 18.47 -0.16
CA LEU A 223 7.73 19.47 -0.61
C LEU A 223 7.84 20.78 0.19
N GLN A 224 8.16 20.73 1.49
CA GLN A 224 8.53 21.92 2.28
C GLN A 224 9.78 22.62 1.76
N ILE A 225 10.76 21.87 1.23
CA ILE A 225 11.89 22.49 0.54
C ILE A 225 11.40 23.19 -0.73
N GLY A 226 10.56 22.54 -1.52
CA GLY A 226 10.02 23.06 -2.78
C GLY A 226 9.13 24.30 -2.66
N THR A 227 8.55 24.58 -1.48
CA THR A 227 7.80 25.83 -1.27
C THR A 227 8.71 27.06 -1.12
N VAL A 228 9.98 26.86 -0.75
CA VAL A 228 10.99 27.92 -0.57
C VAL A 228 11.94 27.98 -1.76
N PHE A 229 12.41 26.83 -2.22
CA PHE A 229 13.43 26.72 -3.26
C PHE A 229 12.82 26.14 -4.53
N GLN A 230 12.89 26.90 -5.63
CA GLN A 230 12.39 26.42 -6.93
C GLN A 230 13.30 25.36 -7.55
N LYS A 231 14.61 25.41 -7.27
CA LYS A 231 15.61 24.46 -7.77
C LYS A 231 16.64 24.14 -6.69
N VAL A 232 16.97 22.85 -6.52
CA VAL A 232 17.92 22.37 -5.51
C VAL A 232 18.77 21.24 -6.08
N PRO A 233 20.11 21.28 -5.96
CA PRO A 233 20.96 20.15 -6.30
C PRO A 233 20.58 18.90 -5.48
N ILE A 234 20.62 17.70 -6.07
CA ILE A 234 20.23 16.47 -5.35
C ILE A 234 21.11 16.27 -4.11
N GLY A 235 22.43 16.51 -4.21
CA GLY A 235 23.32 16.44 -3.06
C GLY A 235 22.89 17.35 -1.90
N SER A 236 22.56 18.62 -2.18
CA SER A 236 22.04 19.55 -1.17
C SER A 236 20.73 19.07 -0.56
N LEU A 237 19.79 18.61 -1.39
CA LEU A 237 18.51 18.07 -0.93
C LEU A 237 18.72 16.91 0.04
N ILE A 238 19.61 15.99 -0.32
CA ILE A 238 19.99 14.86 0.51
C ILE A 238 20.58 15.30 1.85
N ASP A 239 21.51 16.27 1.85
CA ASP A 239 22.12 16.79 3.09
C ASP A 239 21.07 17.41 4.03
N GLY A 240 20.09 18.14 3.46
CA GLY A 240 18.98 18.70 4.21
C GLY A 240 18.10 17.62 4.86
N LEU A 241 17.87 16.52 4.14
CA LEU A 241 17.10 15.38 4.65
C LEU A 241 17.90 14.52 5.65
N ASP A 242 19.22 14.43 5.53
CA ASP A 242 20.07 13.61 6.41
C ASP A 242 20.01 13.98 7.89
N ARG A 243 19.81 15.25 8.17
CA ARG A 243 19.65 15.75 9.54
C ARG A 243 18.44 15.13 10.24
N PHE A 244 17.41 14.78 9.47
CA PHE A 244 16.20 14.14 9.98
C PHE A 244 16.44 12.66 10.35
N TRP A 245 17.19 11.91 9.54
CA TRP A 245 17.45 10.49 9.80
C TRP A 245 18.49 10.27 10.91
N CYS A 246 19.53 11.10 11.00
CA CYS A 246 20.62 10.97 11.99
C CYS A 246 20.15 10.95 13.46
N ARG A 247 18.96 11.48 13.78
CA ARG A 247 18.38 11.41 15.13
C ARG A 247 17.50 10.18 15.35
N SER A 248 16.80 9.71 14.31
CA SER A 248 15.98 8.50 14.40
C SER A 248 16.80 7.29 14.83
N VAL A 249 18.09 7.21 14.46
CA VAL A 249 19.03 6.17 14.89
C VAL A 249 19.28 6.20 16.41
N LYS A 250 19.45 7.39 17.00
CA LYS A 250 19.73 7.53 18.44
C LYS A 250 18.52 7.24 19.32
N ASP A 251 17.32 7.54 18.84
CA ASP A 251 16.08 7.21 19.54
C ASP A 251 15.74 5.71 19.45
N THR A 252 16.30 4.99 18.46
CA THR A 252 16.01 3.57 18.20
C THR A 252 17.02 2.59 18.81
N GLU A 253 18.19 3.04 19.27
CA GLU A 253 19.08 2.23 20.14
C GLU A 253 18.42 1.84 21.47
N LYS A 254 17.37 2.56 21.91
CA LYS A 254 16.55 2.17 23.07
C LYS A 254 15.52 1.08 22.73
N ASP A 255 15.11 0.96 21.48
CA ASP A 255 14.28 -0.13 20.96
C ASP A 255 15.18 -1.26 20.45
N LYS A 256 15.76 -2.03 21.37
CA LYS A 256 16.70 -3.15 21.16
C LYS A 256 16.24 -4.31 20.27
N GLY A 257 15.21 -4.14 19.43
CA GLY A 257 14.73 -5.18 18.51
C GLY A 257 14.13 -4.67 17.21
N ALA A 258 14.03 -3.36 17.01
CA ALA A 258 13.47 -2.82 15.78
C ALA A 258 14.58 -2.06 15.03
N GLY A 259 15.18 -2.71 14.03
CA GLY A 259 16.17 -2.13 13.11
C GLY A 259 15.59 -0.97 12.30
N TYR A 260 15.29 0.14 12.96
CA TYR A 260 14.95 1.41 12.34
C TYR A 260 16.26 2.07 11.94
N SER A 261 16.53 2.07 10.65
CA SER A 261 17.34 3.08 9.95
C SER A 261 18.26 2.46 8.91
N GLN A 262 17.68 1.81 7.90
CA GLN A 262 18.27 1.98 6.58
C GLN A 262 17.61 3.19 5.96
N ARG A 263 18.35 4.30 5.94
CA ARG A 263 18.03 5.43 5.09
C ARG A 263 17.92 4.89 3.65
N PRO A 264 16.82 5.18 2.92
CA PRO A 264 16.74 4.76 1.53
C PRO A 264 17.91 5.32 0.72
N PRO A 265 18.52 4.54 -0.19
CA PRO A 265 19.55 5.05 -1.09
C PRO A 265 19.08 6.29 -1.85
N GLN A 266 20.01 7.15 -2.25
CA GLN A 266 19.70 8.37 -3.02
C GLN A 266 18.83 8.07 -4.25
N SER A 267 19.10 6.96 -4.95
CA SER A 267 18.29 6.53 -6.11
C SER A 267 16.82 6.27 -5.76
N VAL A 268 16.55 5.72 -4.57
CA VAL A 268 15.19 5.47 -4.07
C VAL A 268 14.53 6.78 -3.66
N ILE A 269 15.24 7.65 -2.95
CA ILE A 269 14.73 8.99 -2.57
C ILE A 269 14.33 9.76 -3.83
N VAL A 270 15.22 9.83 -4.83
CA VAL A 270 14.93 10.47 -6.12
C VAL A 270 13.73 9.81 -6.81
N GLY A 271 13.65 8.48 -6.78
CA GLY A 271 12.52 7.73 -7.32
C GLY A 271 11.17 8.12 -6.71
N ILE A 272 11.10 8.24 -5.37
CA ILE A 272 9.89 8.69 -4.65
C ILE A 272 9.52 10.12 -5.02
N ILE A 273 10.53 11.00 -5.11
CA ILE A 273 10.34 12.43 -5.37
C ILE A 273 9.83 12.67 -6.79
N LYS A 274 10.34 11.93 -7.78
CA LYS A 274 9.87 11.98 -9.19
C LYS A 274 8.40 11.63 -9.35
N GLN A 275 7.80 10.92 -8.40
CA GLN A 275 6.39 10.54 -8.42
C GLN A 275 5.46 11.59 -7.79
N GLN A 276 6.02 12.69 -7.26
CA GLN A 276 5.24 13.74 -6.62
C GLN A 276 4.77 14.79 -7.64
N PRO A 277 3.51 15.24 -7.55
CA PRO A 277 3.02 16.36 -8.37
C PRO A 277 3.88 17.61 -8.19
N GLY A 278 4.15 18.32 -9.29
CA GLY A 278 4.97 19.53 -9.26
C GLY A 278 6.46 19.32 -9.02
N VAL A 279 6.96 18.08 -9.03
CA VAL A 279 8.41 17.83 -8.90
C VAL A 279 8.97 17.20 -10.15
N SER A 280 10.07 17.75 -10.64
CA SER A 280 10.84 17.22 -11.76
C SER A 280 12.31 17.08 -11.39
N VAL A 281 12.98 16.09 -11.97
CA VAL A 281 14.40 15.84 -11.71
C VAL A 281 15.11 15.70 -13.05
N ASP A 282 16.07 16.60 -13.28
CA ASP A 282 16.90 16.65 -14.48
C ASP A 282 18.38 16.63 -14.07
N GLY A 283 19.11 15.60 -14.51
CA GLY A 283 20.48 15.35 -14.05
C GLY A 283 20.61 15.34 -12.53
N ASP A 284 21.43 16.25 -11.99
CA ASP A 284 21.67 16.44 -10.55
C ASP A 284 20.81 17.55 -9.92
N GLN A 285 19.73 17.97 -10.58
CA GLN A 285 18.86 19.05 -10.11
C GLN A 285 17.43 18.59 -9.91
N VAL A 286 16.85 19.00 -8.78
CA VAL A 286 15.42 18.87 -8.49
C VAL A 286 14.77 20.23 -8.71
N SER A 287 13.76 20.29 -9.57
CA SER A 287 12.97 21.49 -9.82
C SER A 287 11.55 21.32 -9.28
N PHE A 288 11.04 22.37 -8.68
CA PHE A 288 9.75 22.44 -8.02
C PHE A 288 8.85 23.44 -8.75
N ASP A 289 7.65 23.02 -9.12
CA ASP A 289 6.57 23.86 -9.61
C ASP A 289 5.76 24.39 -8.41
N PRO A 290 5.92 25.67 -8.05
CA PRO A 290 5.31 26.21 -6.84
C PRO A 290 3.78 26.26 -6.88
N ASP A 291 3.17 26.20 -8.06
CA ASP A 291 1.71 26.25 -8.23
C ASP A 291 1.06 24.89 -7.98
N GLN A 292 1.84 23.80 -8.09
CA GLN A 292 1.39 22.44 -7.82
C GLN A 292 1.70 21.95 -6.40
N ILE A 293 2.55 22.68 -5.65
CA ILE A 293 2.90 22.31 -4.28
C ILE A 293 1.83 22.85 -3.30
N THR A 294 0.94 21.96 -2.88
CA THR A 294 -0.19 22.25 -1.98
C THR A 294 0.22 22.57 -0.54
N LEU A 295 1.45 22.22 -0.13
CA LEU A 295 2.00 22.45 1.21
C LEU A 295 2.40 23.90 1.50
N ARG A 296 2.21 24.85 0.57
CA ARG A 296 2.51 26.28 0.78
C ARG A 296 1.85 26.88 2.02
N LYS A 297 0.72 26.32 2.48
CA LYS A 297 0.00 26.78 3.68
C LYS A 297 0.57 26.27 5.02
N GLU A 298 1.51 25.31 4.99
CA GLU A 298 2.03 24.66 6.20
C GLU A 298 3.40 25.19 6.66
N ILE A 299 4.07 26.05 5.88
CA ILE A 299 5.25 26.74 6.41
C ILE A 299 4.78 27.86 7.34
N ASP A 300 5.12 27.70 8.61
CA ASP A 300 4.83 28.72 9.61
C ASP A 300 5.65 30.00 9.37
N SER A 301 5.10 31.14 9.80
CA SER A 301 5.77 32.44 9.68
C SER A 301 7.16 32.45 10.30
N PHE A 302 7.36 31.68 11.37
CA PHE A 302 8.65 31.56 12.06
C PHE A 302 9.73 30.96 11.16
N SER A 303 9.42 29.93 10.39
CA SER A 303 10.36 29.30 9.45
C SER A 303 10.75 30.26 8.32
N LEU A 304 9.79 31.05 7.82
CA LEU A 304 10.07 32.10 6.83
C LEU A 304 10.92 33.22 7.42
N ASP A 305 10.63 33.66 8.65
CA ASP A 305 11.40 34.69 9.32
C ASP A 305 12.82 34.22 9.65
N ALA A 306 12.98 32.94 10.02
CA ALA A 306 14.27 32.32 10.19
C ALA A 306 15.08 32.26 8.89
N LEU A 307 14.44 32.00 7.75
CA LEU A 307 15.10 32.05 6.45
C LEU A 307 15.48 33.47 6.04
N LYS A 308 14.62 34.47 6.30
CA LYS A 308 14.93 35.89 6.06
C LYS A 308 16.10 36.40 6.92
N ALA A 309 16.37 35.76 8.06
CA ALA A 309 17.48 36.13 8.94
C ALA A 309 18.86 35.84 8.31
N PHE A 310 18.93 34.98 7.28
CA PHE A 310 20.12 34.78 6.47
C PHE A 310 20.17 35.87 5.39
N SER A 311 20.98 36.91 5.60
CA SER A 311 21.10 38.03 4.66
C SER A 311 21.73 37.52 3.36
N ASN A 312 20.92 37.39 2.30
CA ASN A 312 21.35 36.84 1.01
C ASN A 312 22.02 35.45 1.10
N GLY A 313 21.56 34.63 2.06
CA GLY A 313 22.00 33.25 2.30
C GLY A 313 23.47 33.06 2.66
N GLU A 314 24.01 34.06 3.37
CA GLU A 314 25.25 33.96 4.14
C GLU A 314 25.31 32.70 5.05
N VAL A 315 26.54 32.24 5.32
CA VAL A 315 26.81 31.30 6.40
C VAL A 315 26.89 32.08 7.70
N ILE A 316 26.05 31.74 8.67
CA ILE A 316 25.91 32.48 9.93
C ILE A 316 26.22 31.61 11.15
N ARG A 317 26.65 32.23 12.25
CA ARG A 317 26.86 31.54 13.53
C ARG A 317 25.54 31.27 14.23
N GLU A 318 25.45 30.14 14.94
CA GLU A 318 24.24 29.70 15.64
C GLU A 318 23.69 30.75 16.60
N LYS A 319 24.56 31.37 17.41
CA LYS A 319 24.15 32.38 18.38
C LYS A 319 23.62 33.66 17.72
N GLU A 320 24.25 34.06 16.62
CA GLU A 320 23.84 35.25 15.87
C GLU A 320 22.50 35.02 15.17
N LEU A 321 22.30 33.83 14.59
CA LEU A 321 21.01 33.45 14.01
C LEU A 321 19.93 33.38 15.10
N GLU A 322 20.24 32.83 16.26
CA GLU A 322 19.31 32.79 17.40
C GLU A 322 18.84 34.20 17.79
N GLU A 323 19.78 35.14 17.94
CA GLU A 323 19.49 36.53 18.28
C GLU A 323 18.62 37.20 17.21
N ARG A 324 18.91 36.98 15.91
CA ARG A 324 18.14 37.54 14.80
C ARG A 324 16.71 36.99 14.71
N VAL A 325 16.54 35.69 14.96
CA VAL A 325 15.25 35.00 14.83
C VAL A 325 14.37 35.18 16.07
N THR A 326 14.94 35.06 17.26
CA THR A 326 14.19 35.20 18.53
C THR A 326 14.00 36.65 18.94
N LYS A 327 14.86 37.57 18.47
CA LYS A 327 14.90 38.98 18.88
C LYS A 327 14.96 39.16 20.40
N GLY A 328 15.54 38.18 21.09
CA GLY A 328 15.65 38.14 22.56
C GLY A 328 14.39 37.71 23.30
N ASP A 329 13.34 37.22 22.61
CA ASP A 329 12.14 36.68 23.25
C ASP A 329 12.40 35.26 23.80
N PRO A 330 12.36 35.04 25.12
CA PRO A 330 12.62 33.75 25.71
C PRO A 330 11.64 32.65 25.28
N ALA A 331 10.40 33.03 24.94
CA ALA A 331 9.37 32.09 24.49
C ALA A 331 9.72 31.44 23.13
N LEU A 332 10.59 32.08 22.34
CA LEU A 332 10.98 31.61 21.02
C LEU A 332 12.21 30.69 21.03
N HIS A 333 12.99 30.61 22.12
CA HIS A 333 14.20 29.76 22.16
C HIS A 333 13.92 28.29 21.92
N TYR A 334 12.85 27.74 22.50
CA TYR A 334 12.47 26.35 22.28
C TYR A 334 12.13 26.09 20.80
N ARG A 335 11.39 27.02 20.19
CA ARG A 335 10.99 26.94 18.78
C ARG A 335 12.21 27.10 17.85
N TYR A 336 13.13 28.00 18.18
CA TYR A 336 14.40 28.17 17.48
C TYR A 336 15.26 26.90 17.53
N SER A 337 15.45 26.32 18.72
CA SER A 337 16.20 25.08 18.88
C SER A 337 15.59 23.94 18.07
N ASN A 338 14.26 23.82 18.05
CA ASN A 338 13.58 22.86 17.20
C ASN A 338 13.81 23.16 15.71
N PHE A 339 13.62 24.41 15.27
CA PHE A 339 13.85 24.79 13.88
C PHE A 339 15.29 24.48 13.45
N ILE A 340 16.29 24.91 14.21
CA ILE A 340 17.70 24.66 13.88
C ILE A 340 18.00 23.18 13.75
N ASN A 341 17.46 22.36 14.64
CA ASN A 341 17.74 20.94 14.68
C ASN A 341 16.96 20.11 13.66
N PHE A 342 15.77 20.56 13.24
CA PHE A 342 14.83 19.75 12.46
C PHE A 342 14.39 20.34 11.12
N SER A 343 14.76 21.59 10.82
CA SER A 343 14.36 22.24 9.58
C SER A 343 15.08 21.61 8.38
N PRO A 344 14.34 21.15 7.35
CA PRO A 344 14.94 20.68 6.10
C PRO A 344 15.47 21.85 5.24
N LEU A 345 15.24 23.11 5.65
CA LEU A 345 15.49 24.31 4.86
C LEU A 345 16.89 24.89 5.10
N ILE A 346 17.65 24.35 6.05
CA ILE A 346 18.99 24.82 6.42
C ILE A 346 19.95 23.65 6.65
N VAL A 347 21.21 23.87 6.31
CA VAL A 347 22.29 22.89 6.47
C VAL A 347 23.28 23.35 7.52
N LYS A 348 23.85 22.39 8.25
CA LYS A 348 24.94 22.64 9.20
C LYS A 348 26.26 22.48 8.47
N VAL A 349 26.93 23.60 8.22
CA VAL A 349 28.18 23.66 7.45
C VAL A 349 29.36 23.19 8.30
N SER A 350 29.41 23.61 9.56
CA SER A 350 30.42 23.19 10.53
C SER A 350 29.89 23.38 11.95
N ARG A 351 30.74 23.22 12.98
CA ARG A 351 30.34 23.35 14.38
C ARG A 351 29.86 24.80 14.65
N GLY A 352 28.54 24.95 14.79
CA GLY A 352 27.89 26.22 15.09
C GLY A 352 27.74 27.15 13.88
N LEU A 353 27.92 26.67 12.65
CA LEU A 353 27.69 27.43 11.42
C LEU A 353 26.56 26.81 10.60
N TYR A 354 25.62 27.65 10.15
CA TYR A 354 24.46 27.25 9.38
C TYR A 354 24.31 28.11 8.12
N ALA A 355 23.69 27.55 7.09
CA ALA A 355 23.35 28.25 5.86
C ALA A 355 21.99 27.75 5.32
N PRO A 356 21.28 28.52 4.49
CA PRO A 356 20.11 28.02 3.78
C PRO A 356 20.49 26.87 2.83
N LEU A 357 19.57 25.92 2.67
CA LEU A 357 19.72 24.82 1.72
C LEU A 357 19.98 25.34 0.30
N GLY A 358 20.85 24.66 -0.46
CA GLY A 358 21.14 24.98 -1.87
C GLY A 358 22.17 26.10 -2.10
N GLN A 359 22.45 26.95 -1.11
CA GLN A 359 23.50 27.99 -1.23
C GLN A 359 24.90 27.49 -0.83
N PHE A 360 24.97 26.46 0.01
CA PHE A 360 26.24 25.88 0.43
C PHE A 360 27.06 25.27 -0.73
N ASN A 361 26.40 24.62 -1.70
CA ASN A 361 27.09 24.02 -2.84
C ASN A 361 27.60 25.06 -3.85
N GLN A 362 26.98 26.24 -3.94
CA GLN A 362 27.51 27.36 -4.72
C GLN A 362 28.80 27.92 -4.11
N LEU A 363 28.91 27.91 -2.77
CA LEU A 363 30.11 28.34 -2.05
C LEU A 363 31.26 27.31 -2.12
N GLN A 364 30.96 26.00 -2.17
CA GLN A 364 31.99 24.97 -2.35
C GLN A 364 32.51 24.87 -3.80
N GLY A 365 31.64 25.09 -4.80
CA GLY A 365 32.03 25.11 -6.22
C GLY A 365 32.98 26.26 -6.58
N GLY A 366 33.06 27.32 -5.77
CA GLY A 366 34.00 28.42 -5.92
C GLY A 366 35.38 28.19 -5.30
N VAL A 367 35.60 27.07 -4.61
CA VAL A 367 36.88 26.72 -3.95
C VAL A 367 37.63 25.61 -4.70
N GLN A 368 37.07 25.09 -5.80
CA GLN A 368 37.71 24.13 -6.70
C GLN A 368 37.76 24.60 -8.16
N ALA A 369 37.92 25.91 -8.39
CA ALA A 369 38.24 26.49 -9.70
C ALA A 369 39.65 27.08 -9.72
#